data_AF-A0A851TPT1-F1
#
_entry.id   AF-A0A851TPT1-F1
#
_cell.length_a   1.000
_cell.length_b   1.000
_cell.length_c   1.000
_cell.angle_alpha   90.00
_cell.angle_beta   90.00
_cell.angle_gamma   90.00
#
_symmetry.space_group_name_H-M   'P 1'
#
loop_
_entity.id
_entity.type
_entity.pdbx_description
1 polymer ?
#
loop_
_entity_poly.entity_id
_entity_poly.type
_entity_poly.pdbx_seq_one_letter_code
_entity_poly.pdbx_strand_id
1 'polypeptide(L)'
;EAAPEPELVPVPDGSDVAALRCRAQGVPGVQLHWERDGRPLGASESRYQEQQWREGPWTRSVLTVANVSLERARSRDLGSGRNRTVGAFVCVAQNPLGSARRRLLLQLA
;
A
#
# COMPACT_ATOMS: atom_id res chain seq x y z
N GLU A 1 16.69 13.72 -10.88
CA GLU A 1 15.23 13.79 -10.68
C GLU A 1 14.92 13.33 -9.27
N ALA A 2 14.31 14.18 -8.43
CA ALA A 2 13.95 13.80 -7.07
C ALA A 2 12.78 12.82 -7.11
N ALA A 3 12.87 11.71 -6.38
CA ALA A 3 11.73 10.81 -6.24
C ALA A 3 10.55 11.56 -5.60
N PRO A 4 9.31 11.39 -6.08
CA PRO A 4 8.15 12.03 -5.49
C PRO A 4 8.00 11.63 -4.01
N GLU A 5 7.60 12.59 -3.17
CA GLU A 5 7.31 12.34 -1.76
C GLU A 5 6.21 11.27 -1.64
N PRO A 6 6.32 10.32 -0.69
CA PRO A 6 5.30 9.30 -0.52
C PRO A 6 3.94 9.88 -0.13
N GLU A 7 2.88 9.30 -0.69
CA GLU A 7 1.51 9.64 -0.33
C GLU A 7 1.21 9.15 1.09
N LEU A 8 0.80 10.07 1.96
CA LEU A 8 0.40 9.77 3.32
C LEU A 8 -1.03 9.22 3.36
N VAL A 9 -1.21 8.04 3.95
CA VAL A 9 -2.53 7.38 4.10
C VAL A 9 -2.85 7.23 5.58
N PRO A 10 -3.75 8.06 6.14
CA PRO A 10 -4.15 7.95 7.53
C PRO A 10 -5.09 6.77 7.76
N VAL A 11 -4.90 6.08 8.88
CA VAL A 11 -5.78 5.07 9.43
C VAL A 11 -6.63 5.76 10.50
N PRO A 12 -7.96 5.78 10.35
CA PRO A 12 -8.85 6.36 11.36
C PRO A 12 -8.67 5.69 12.73
N ASP A 13 -8.80 6.47 13.79
CA ASP A 13 -8.76 5.98 15.16
C ASP A 13 -9.79 4.86 15.37
N GLY A 14 -9.37 3.79 16.05
CA GLY A 14 -10.21 2.61 16.28
C GLY A 14 -10.38 1.68 15.07
N SER A 15 -9.85 2.03 13.89
CA SER A 15 -9.85 1.11 12.75
C SER A 15 -8.73 0.08 12.86
N ASP A 16 -9.08 -1.21 12.74
CA ASP A 16 -8.11 -2.29 12.61
C ASP A 16 -7.78 -2.63 11.14
N VAL A 17 -8.48 -2.00 10.20
CA VAL A 17 -8.31 -2.21 8.76
C VAL A 17 -8.02 -0.88 8.06
N ALA A 18 -7.15 -0.91 7.07
CA ALA A 18 -6.88 0.21 6.18
C ALA A 18 -6.93 -0.21 4.71
N ALA A 19 -7.25 0.74 3.83
CA ALA A 19 -7.28 0.51 2.39
C ALA A 19 -6.32 1.46 1.67
N LEU A 20 -5.36 0.89 0.94
CA LEU A 20 -4.45 1.61 0.05
C LEU A 20 -5.01 1.55 -1.37
N ARG A 21 -5.09 2.69 -2.04
CA ARG A 21 -5.69 2.79 -3.38
C ARG A 21 -4.64 3.12 -4.43
N CYS A 22 -4.65 2.38 -5.52
CA CYS A 22 -3.81 2.63 -6.66
C CYS A 22 -4.58 2.61 -7.97
N ARG A 23 -4.18 3.48 -8.89
CA ARG A 23 -4.73 3.58 -10.22
C ARG A 23 -3.61 3.97 -11.17
N ALA A 24 -3.47 3.24 -12.27
CA ALA A 24 -2.52 3.56 -13.32
C ALA A 24 -3.09 3.22 -14.69
N GLN A 25 -2.52 3.81 -15.73
CA GLN A 25 -2.79 3.48 -17.12
C GLN A 25 -1.47 3.34 -17.84
N GLY A 26 -1.47 2.65 -18.98
CA GLY A 26 -0.32 2.56 -19.85
C GLY A 26 -0.68 1.90 -21.17
N VAL A 27 0.22 2.01 -22.13
CA VAL A 27 0.13 1.35 -23.44
C VAL A 27 1.42 0.55 -23.64
N PRO A 28 1.38 -0.79 -23.72
CA PRO A 28 0.23 -1.68 -23.46
C PRO A 28 -0.34 -1.52 -22.04
N GLY A 29 -1.57 -1.99 -21.83
CA GLY A 29 -2.25 -1.92 -20.53
C GLY A 29 -1.40 -2.47 -19.38
N VAL A 30 -1.48 -1.84 -18.22
CA VAL A 30 -0.66 -2.17 -17.04
C VAL A 30 -1.36 -3.17 -16.12
N GLN A 31 -0.56 -4.01 -15.48
CA GLN A 31 -0.95 -4.78 -14.30
C GLN A 31 -0.42 -4.05 -13.06
N LEU A 32 -1.23 -3.96 -12.01
CA LEU A 32 -0.80 -3.46 -10.71
C LEU A 32 -0.48 -4.63 -9.79
N HIS A 33 0.52 -4.43 -8.94
CA HIS A 33 0.81 -5.27 -7.80
C HIS A 33 1.35 -4.42 -6.65
N TRP A 34 1.29 -4.96 -5.44
CA TRP A 34 1.78 -4.29 -4.24
C TRP A 34 3.06 -4.92 -3.73
N GLU A 35 3.98 -4.09 -3.25
CA GLU A 35 5.21 -4.50 -2.59
C GLU A 35 5.29 -3.91 -1.18
N ARG A 36 5.86 -4.68 -0.26
CA ARG A 36 6.28 -4.22 1.07
C ARG A 36 7.71 -4.70 1.32
N ASP A 37 8.56 -3.80 1.79
CA ASP A 37 9.98 -4.09 2.07
C ASP A 37 10.72 -4.69 0.84
N GLY A 38 10.35 -4.23 -0.36
CA GLY A 38 10.93 -4.67 -1.64
C GLY A 38 10.43 -6.04 -2.12
N ARG A 39 9.45 -6.65 -1.45
CA ARG A 39 8.89 -7.96 -1.81
C ARG A 39 7.43 -7.81 -2.27
N PRO A 40 7.02 -8.46 -3.37
CA PRO A 40 5.61 -8.54 -3.74
C PRO A 40 4.79 -9.15 -2.59
N LEU A 41 3.66 -8.54 -2.29
CA LEU A 41 2.69 -9.11 -1.35
C LEU A 41 2.04 -10.31 -2.04
N GLY A 42 2.40 -11.52 -1.62
CA GLY A 42 1.74 -12.72 -2.08
C GLY A 42 0.32 -12.82 -1.50
N ALA A 43 -0.58 -13.48 -2.22
CA ALA A 43 -1.93 -13.83 -1.75
C ALA A 43 -1.95 -14.76 -0.53
N SER A 44 -0.78 -15.24 -0.07
CA SER A 44 -0.63 -16.17 1.05
C SER A 44 -0.64 -15.50 2.43
N GLU A 45 -0.51 -14.18 2.51
CA GLU A 45 -0.57 -13.45 3.77
C GLU A 45 -2.02 -13.05 4.07
N SER A 46 -2.67 -13.73 5.03
CA SER A 46 -4.09 -13.52 5.37
C SER A 46 -4.45 -12.07 5.76
N ARG A 47 -3.46 -11.25 6.10
CA ARG A 47 -3.64 -9.83 6.47
C ARG A 47 -3.74 -8.89 5.27
N TYR A 48 -3.41 -9.35 4.07
CA TYR A 48 -3.39 -8.57 2.84
C TYR A 48 -4.44 -9.11 1.88
N GLN A 49 -5.35 -8.25 1.45
CA GLN A 49 -6.34 -8.60 0.44
C GLN A 49 -6.27 -7.58 -0.69
N GLU A 50 -5.82 -8.02 -1.85
CA GLU A 50 -5.77 -7.21 -3.05
C GLU A 50 -7.01 -7.45 -3.92
N GLN A 51 -7.64 -6.35 -4.35
CA GLN A 51 -8.72 -6.36 -5.33
C GLN A 51 -8.31 -5.46 -6.50
N GLN A 52 -8.25 -6.04 -7.70
CA GLN A 52 -7.88 -5.32 -8.91
C GLN A 52 -8.96 -5.45 -9.99
N TRP A 53 -9.26 -4.35 -10.68
CA TRP A 53 -10.19 -4.34 -11.81
C TRP A 53 -9.80 -3.30 -12.86
N ARG A 54 -10.32 -3.47 -14.08
CA ARG A 54 -10.18 -2.50 -15.17
C ARG A 54 -11.30 -1.47 -15.10
N GLU A 55 -10.95 -0.20 -15.24
CA GLU A 55 -11.86 0.92 -15.38
C GLU A 55 -11.51 1.70 -16.65
N GLY A 56 -12.05 1.26 -17.80
CA GLY A 56 -11.71 1.80 -19.10
C GLY A 56 -10.20 1.63 -19.42
N PRO A 57 -9.47 2.71 -19.73
CA PRO A 57 -8.02 2.64 -19.97
C PRO A 57 -7.18 2.49 -18.70
N TRP A 58 -7.80 2.62 -17.53
CA TRP A 58 -7.13 2.52 -16.24
C TRP A 58 -7.26 1.12 -15.65
N THR A 59 -6.23 0.70 -14.93
CA THR A 59 -6.28 -0.40 -13.97
C THR A 59 -6.34 0.19 -12.57
N ARG A 60 -7.27 -0.28 -11.75
CA ARG A 60 -7.40 0.08 -10.33
C ARG A 60 -7.06 -1.12 -9.46
N SER A 61 -6.32 -0.88 -8.38
CA SER A 61 -6.05 -1.87 -7.34
C SER A 61 -6.27 -1.26 -5.97
N VAL A 62 -6.93 -2.01 -5.10
CA VAL A 62 -7.14 -1.68 -3.69
C VAL A 62 -6.51 -2.77 -2.85
N LEU A 63 -5.54 -2.40 -2.01
CA LEU A 63 -4.94 -3.28 -1.02
C LEU A 63 -5.55 -2.99 0.35
N THR A 64 -6.30 -3.95 0.86
CA THR A 64 -6.80 -3.95 2.23
C THR A 64 -5.74 -4.56 3.15
N VAL A 65 -5.38 -3.82 4.20
CA VAL A 65 -4.41 -4.22 5.23
C VAL A 65 -5.17 -4.35 6.54
N ALA A 66 -5.27 -5.59 7.04
CA ALA A 66 -5.81 -5.85 8.38
C ALA A 66 -4.73 -5.68 9.45
N ASN A 67 -5.15 -5.67 10.71
CA ASN A 67 -4.27 -5.64 11.87
C ASN A 67 -3.45 -4.34 12.00
N VAL A 68 -4.06 -3.20 11.69
CA VAL A 68 -3.40 -1.89 11.71
C VAL A 68 -3.63 -1.07 12.99
N SER A 69 -4.41 -1.57 13.94
CA SER A 69 -4.85 -0.81 15.13
C SER A 69 -3.73 -0.30 16.07
N LEU A 70 -3.99 0.86 16.67
CA LEU A 70 -3.15 1.52 17.68
C LEU A 70 -2.87 0.65 18.91
N GLU A 71 -3.82 -0.16 19.37
CA GLU A 71 -3.62 -1.03 20.55
C GLU A 71 -2.55 -2.10 20.31
N ARG A 72 -2.52 -2.69 19.10
CA ARG A 72 -1.47 -3.62 18.70
C ARG A 72 -0.14 -2.95 18.41
N ALA A 73 -0.15 -1.74 17.86
CA ALA A 73 1.07 -0.95 17.68
C ALA A 73 1.71 -0.60 19.04
N ARG A 74 0.91 -0.14 20.01
CA ARG A 74 1.35 0.17 21.38
C ARG A 74 1.92 -1.05 22.11
N SER A 75 1.35 -2.23 21.91
CA SER A 75 1.88 -3.47 22.50
C SER A 75 3.25 -3.87 21.94
N ARG A 76 3.61 -3.43 20.72
CA ARG A 76 4.94 -3.68 20.12
C ARG A 76 5.96 -2.58 20.41
N ASP A 77 5.51 -1.35 20.63
CA ASP A 77 6.32 -0.18 20.96
C ASP A 77 6.32 0.11 22.49
N LEU A 78 6.70 -0.88 23.30
CA LEU A 78 7.21 -0.60 24.64
C LEU A 78 8.69 -0.22 24.54
N GLY A 79 9.00 1.03 24.16
CA GLY A 79 10.30 1.62 24.49
C GLY A 79 10.97 2.56 23.48
N SER A 80 10.37 2.91 22.35
CA SER A 80 11.02 3.88 21.44
C SER A 80 9.96 4.71 20.76
N GLY A 81 10.00 6.04 20.94
CA GLY A 81 9.10 6.99 20.26
C GLY A 81 9.30 7.01 18.74
N ARG A 82 8.96 5.92 18.05
CA ARG A 82 8.92 5.83 16.60
C ARG A 82 7.56 6.36 16.15
N ASN A 83 7.60 7.19 15.10
CA ASN A 83 6.44 7.68 14.38
C ASN A 83 5.36 6.59 14.26
N ARG A 84 4.08 6.97 14.43
CA ARG A 84 2.88 6.14 14.33
C ARG A 84 2.63 5.53 12.93
N THR A 85 3.67 5.23 12.17
CA THR A 85 3.62 4.63 10.84
C THR A 85 3.50 3.11 10.94
N VAL A 86 2.45 2.55 10.34
CA VAL A 86 2.21 1.10 10.21
C VAL A 86 3.15 0.47 9.17
N GLY A 87 3.63 1.27 8.22
CA GLY A 87 4.69 0.91 7.26
C GLY A 87 4.57 1.59 5.90
N ALA A 88 5.59 1.36 5.06
CA ALA A 88 5.62 1.81 3.67
C ALA A 88 5.18 0.70 2.72
N PHE A 89 4.34 1.06 1.75
CA PHE A 89 3.87 0.18 0.70
C PHE A 89 4.21 0.81 -0.66
N VAL A 90 4.43 -0.02 -1.67
CA VAL A 90 4.69 0.43 -3.03
C VAL A 90 3.68 -0.22 -3.96
N CYS A 91 2.91 0.59 -4.66
CA CYS A 91 2.15 0.13 -5.81
C CYS A 91 3.06 0.18 -7.04
N VAL A 92 3.17 -0.93 -7.75
CA VAL A 92 3.93 -1.03 -8.99
C VAL A 92 2.97 -1.25 -10.14
N ALA A 93 3.05 -0.41 -11.16
CA ALA A 93 2.37 -0.58 -12.42
C ALA A 93 3.38 -1.11 -13.44
N GLN A 94 3.10 -2.25 -14.06
CA GLN A 94 4.02 -2.91 -15.00
C GLN A 94 3.34 -3.28 -16.30
N ASN A 95 4.05 -3.10 -17.40
CA ASN A 95 3.72 -3.65 -18.72
C ASN A 95 5.04 -4.13 -19.40
N PRO A 96 4.98 -4.70 -20.63
CA PRO A 96 6.18 -5.16 -21.33
C PRO A 96 7.22 -4.08 -21.66
N LEU A 97 6.84 -2.80 -21.60
CA LEU A 97 7.73 -1.68 -21.93
C LEU A 97 8.42 -1.08 -20.69
N GLY A 98 7.89 -1.33 -19.48
CA GLY A 98 8.49 -0.79 -18.28
C GLY A 98 7.63 -0.91 -17.03
N SER A 99 8.06 -0.18 -16.00
CA SER A 99 7.35 -0.10 -14.73
C SER A 99 7.34 1.31 -14.17
N ALA A 100 6.27 1.66 -13.48
CA ALA A 100 6.15 2.86 -12.66
C ALA A 100 5.87 2.45 -11.22
N ARG A 101 6.42 3.18 -10.25
CA ARG A 101 6.33 2.86 -8.82
C ARG A 101 5.75 4.05 -8.06
N ARG A 102 4.79 3.81 -7.18
CA ARG A 102 4.22 4.82 -6.29
C ARG A 102 4.31 4.36 -4.84
N ARG A 103 4.93 5.18 -3.99
CA ARG A 103 5.12 4.89 -2.56
C ARG A 103 3.99 5.50 -1.73
N LEU A 104 3.42 4.71 -0.84
CA LEU A 104 2.40 5.12 0.13
C LEU A 104 2.89 4.82 1.55
N LEU A 105 2.70 5.76 2.47
CA LEU A 105 3.01 5.60 3.88
C LEU A 105 1.71 5.49 4.67
N LEU A 106 1.48 4.31 5.23
CA LEU A 106 0.34 4.04 6.09
C LEU A 106 0.67 4.51 7.52
N GLN A 107 -0.14 5.42 8.05
CA GLN A 107 0.07 6.00 9.39
C GLN A 107 -1.22 5.99 10.20
N LEU A 108 -1.10 5.80 11.50
CA LEU A 108 -2.21 5.97 12.43
C LEU A 108 -2.42 7.47 12.69
N ALA A 109 -3.68 7.88 12.77
CA ALA A 109 -4.07 9.23 13.17
C ALA A 109 -3.55 9.58 14.59
#